data_AF-A0A0J9WNU9-F1
#
_entry.id   AF-A0A0J9WNU9-F1
#
_cell.length_a   1.000
_cell.length_b   1.000
_cell.length_c   1.000
_cell.angle_alpha   90.00
_cell.angle_beta   90.00
_cell.angle_gamma   90.00
#
_symmetry.space_group_name_H-M   'P 1'
#
loop_
_entity.id
_entity.type
_entity.pdbx_description
1 polymer ?
#
loop_
_entity_poly.entity_id
_entity_poly.type
_entity_poly.pdbx_seq_one_letter_code
_entity_poly.pdbx_strand_id
1 'polypeptide(L)'
;MQGAPRTSGYYLAQQFGFNGVDVGYTGLQPRPDSRRRQVVHVAFSSFQNGTTTKHKNCHSGADGSLGVSCALDIFGDYSHFYNISVKNTGGTTWRGTLIDTVTGKSDVIGEWMLPSSAGKMLNGRVSFFEYYNWSDGTTNHDCSKQPFNSQVFFATSPQRQKELVVAKSPSFTRPANASKKLNLKATQTGKGYQIQAGFK
;
A
#
# COMPACT_ATOMS: atom_id res chain seq x y z
N MET A 1 10.18 2.61 -6.46
CA MET A 1 9.79 3.80 -5.65
C MET A 1 10.63 5.02 -6.04
N GLN A 2 10.97 5.17 -7.33
CA GLN A 2 11.95 6.14 -7.77
C GLN A 2 11.38 7.56 -7.66
N GLY A 3 12.20 8.49 -7.19
CA GLY A 3 11.80 9.89 -6.96
C GLY A 3 11.01 10.13 -5.67
N ALA A 4 10.61 9.06 -4.95
CA ALA A 4 9.87 9.21 -3.70
C ALA A 4 10.71 9.96 -2.65
N PRO A 5 10.10 10.88 -1.87
CA PRO A 5 10.81 11.58 -0.81
C PRO A 5 11.27 10.57 0.24
N ARG A 6 12.42 10.84 0.86
CA ARG A 6 12.95 10.03 1.96
C ARG A 6 12.28 10.43 3.28
N THR A 7 10.95 10.36 3.33
CA THR A 7 10.12 10.78 4.47
C THR A 7 8.90 9.88 4.66
N SER A 8 8.36 9.87 5.87
CA SER A 8 7.09 9.24 6.21
C SER A 8 5.91 10.12 5.78
N GLY A 9 4.78 9.50 5.48
CA GLY A 9 3.53 10.20 5.22
C GLY A 9 2.82 9.73 3.97
N TYR A 10 3.51 9.07 3.05
CA TYR A 10 2.94 8.66 1.76
C TYR A 10 2.65 7.18 1.72
N TYR A 11 1.58 6.81 1.02
CA TYR A 11 1.21 5.43 0.82
C TYR A 11 0.65 5.23 -0.58
N LEU A 12 1.26 4.33 -1.37
CA LEU A 12 0.57 3.74 -2.49
C LEU A 12 -0.01 2.41 -2.05
N ALA A 13 -1.32 2.41 -1.83
CA ALA A 13 -2.07 1.25 -1.39
C ALA A 13 -2.79 0.59 -2.56
N GLN A 14 -2.96 -0.73 -2.44
CA GLN A 14 -3.81 -1.56 -3.26
C GLN A 14 -4.80 -2.25 -2.34
N GLN A 15 -6.08 -1.94 -2.46
CA GLN A 15 -7.10 -2.71 -1.75
C GLN A 15 -7.33 -4.04 -2.46
N PHE A 16 -7.82 -5.01 -1.71
CA PHE A 16 -8.42 -6.26 -2.18
C PHE A 16 -9.59 -6.60 -1.25
N GLY A 17 -10.56 -7.36 -1.73
CA GLY A 17 -11.74 -7.71 -0.93
C GLY A 17 -11.92 -9.20 -0.86
N PHE A 18 -12.80 -9.63 0.04
CA PHE A 18 -13.24 -11.01 0.15
C PHE A 18 -14.78 -11.06 0.13
N ASN A 19 -15.33 -12.20 -0.26
CA ASN A 19 -16.77 -12.40 -0.17
C ASN A 19 -17.23 -12.45 1.29
N GLY A 20 -18.31 -11.73 1.62
CA GLY A 20 -18.98 -11.81 2.92
C GLY A 20 -18.27 -11.12 4.07
N VAL A 21 -17.12 -10.47 3.83
CA VAL A 21 -16.33 -9.77 4.85
C VAL A 21 -15.68 -8.51 4.25
N ASP A 22 -15.06 -7.71 5.11
CA ASP A 22 -14.43 -6.43 4.76
C ASP A 22 -13.18 -6.58 3.88
N VAL A 23 -12.61 -5.44 3.50
CA VAL A 23 -11.43 -5.32 2.65
C VAL A 23 -10.13 -5.58 3.42
N GLY A 24 -9.08 -5.86 2.66
CA GLY A 24 -7.71 -5.68 3.08
C GLY A 24 -7.00 -4.72 2.13
N TYR A 25 -5.82 -4.26 2.52
CA TYR A 25 -4.93 -3.58 1.61
C TYR A 25 -3.51 -4.10 1.72
N THR A 26 -2.70 -3.74 0.73
CA THR A 26 -1.25 -3.82 0.80
C THR A 26 -0.62 -2.70 0.00
N GLY A 27 0.61 -2.33 0.29
CA GLY A 27 1.26 -1.28 -0.50
C GLY A 27 2.60 -0.84 0.04
N LEU A 28 3.18 0.16 -0.61
CA LEU A 28 4.51 0.67 -0.31
C LEU A 28 4.44 2.08 0.27
N GLN A 29 5.23 2.32 1.31
CA GLN A 29 5.40 3.62 1.94
C GLN A 29 6.87 4.00 1.90
N PRO A 30 7.24 5.19 1.38
CA PRO A 30 8.57 5.68 1.58
C PRO A 30 8.82 5.99 3.07
N ARG A 31 10.09 5.87 3.47
CA ARG A 31 10.55 6.15 4.84
C ARG A 31 11.87 6.94 4.81
N PRO A 32 12.19 7.67 5.89
CA PRO A 32 13.53 8.19 6.12
C PRO A 32 14.59 7.12 5.95
N ASP A 33 15.77 7.54 5.49
CA ASP A 33 16.95 6.68 5.49
C ASP A 33 17.22 6.19 6.91
N SER A 34 17.62 4.93 7.01
CA SER A 34 18.13 4.37 8.26
C SER A 34 19.50 3.78 7.99
N ARG A 35 20.47 4.07 8.87
CA ARG A 35 21.87 3.65 8.70
C ARG A 35 22.45 4.03 7.33
N ARG A 36 22.10 5.23 6.83
CA ARG A 36 22.49 5.77 5.51
C ARG A 36 22.04 4.90 4.32
N ARG A 37 20.99 4.09 4.50
CA ARG A 37 20.42 3.22 3.47
C ARG A 37 18.95 3.54 3.25
N GLN A 38 18.53 3.30 2.02
CA GLN A 38 17.15 3.44 1.64
C GLN A 38 16.28 2.38 2.33
N VAL A 39 15.15 2.81 2.89
CA VAL A 39 14.18 1.95 3.58
C VAL A 39 12.92 1.85 2.76
N VAL A 40 12.56 0.63 2.35
CA VAL A 40 11.26 0.32 1.74
C VAL A 40 10.38 -0.25 2.83
N HIS A 41 9.31 0.47 3.16
CA HIS A 41 8.28 0.00 4.08
C HIS A 41 7.12 -0.57 3.29
N VAL A 42 6.65 -1.73 3.69
CA VAL A 42 5.49 -2.39 3.09
C VAL A 42 4.48 -2.74 4.16
N ALA A 43 3.21 -2.44 3.90
CA ALA A 43 2.09 -2.76 4.77
C ALA A 43 1.22 -3.85 4.14
N PHE A 44 0.61 -4.68 4.98
CA PHE A 44 -0.35 -5.71 4.60
C PHE A 44 -1.37 -5.88 5.73
N SER A 45 -2.61 -5.44 5.48
CA SER A 45 -3.62 -5.33 6.53
C SER A 45 -4.96 -5.93 6.10
N SER A 46 -5.73 -6.38 7.08
CA SER A 46 -7.13 -6.77 6.99
C SER A 46 -7.93 -5.89 7.94
N PHE A 47 -9.03 -5.32 7.46
CA PHE A 47 -9.98 -4.52 8.25
C PHE A 47 -11.12 -5.36 8.82
N GLN A 48 -11.16 -6.65 8.45
CA GLN A 48 -12.22 -7.54 8.89
C GLN A 48 -12.12 -7.83 10.39
N ASN A 49 -13.19 -7.55 11.13
CA ASN A 49 -13.34 -7.96 12.52
C ASN A 49 -13.23 -9.49 12.68
N GLY A 50 -12.57 -9.94 13.74
CA GLY A 50 -12.29 -11.37 13.97
C GLY A 50 -11.11 -11.91 13.14
N THR A 51 -10.41 -11.07 12.37
CA THR A 51 -9.11 -11.44 11.81
C THR A 51 -8.12 -11.69 12.95
N THR A 52 -7.33 -12.75 12.86
CA THR A 52 -6.30 -13.10 13.85
C THR A 52 -4.95 -13.34 13.20
N THR A 53 -3.88 -13.30 13.98
CA THR A 53 -2.51 -13.57 13.50
C THR A 53 -1.66 -14.18 14.60
N LYS A 54 -0.62 -14.91 14.18
CA LYS A 54 0.49 -15.35 15.04
C LYS A 54 1.84 -14.87 14.49
N HIS A 55 1.84 -14.09 13.41
CA HIS A 55 3.05 -13.70 12.71
C HIS A 55 3.68 -12.49 13.40
N LYS A 56 4.99 -12.57 13.68
CA LYS A 56 5.73 -11.57 14.50
C LYS A 56 5.70 -10.13 13.98
N ASN A 57 5.53 -9.96 12.67
CA ASN A 57 5.44 -8.65 12.02
C ASN A 57 4.03 -8.04 12.08
N CYS A 58 3.08 -8.73 12.70
CA CYS A 58 1.68 -8.37 12.71
C CYS A 58 1.20 -8.06 14.13
N HIS A 59 0.21 -7.18 14.23
CA HIS A 59 -0.47 -6.86 15.48
C HIS A 59 -1.97 -6.69 15.24
N SER A 60 -2.74 -6.77 16.32
CA SER A 60 -4.17 -6.49 16.29
C SER A 60 -4.44 -5.03 15.92
N GLY A 61 -5.51 -4.82 15.15
CA GLY A 61 -5.99 -3.54 14.66
C GLY A 61 -5.44 -3.14 13.28
N ALA A 62 -6.22 -2.33 12.57
CA ALA A 62 -5.83 -1.75 11.28
C ALA A 62 -6.22 -0.27 11.23
N ASP A 63 -5.21 0.62 11.17
CA ASP A 63 -5.38 2.08 11.19
C ASP A 63 -6.29 2.60 12.31
N GLY A 64 -6.11 2.04 13.53
CA GLY A 64 -6.93 2.37 14.69
C GLY A 64 -8.32 1.71 14.72
N SER A 65 -8.66 0.91 13.70
CA SER A 65 -9.90 0.13 13.65
C SER A 65 -9.64 -1.37 13.95
N LEU A 66 -10.69 -2.19 13.85
CA LEU A 66 -10.64 -3.65 14.03
C LEU A 66 -9.81 -4.32 12.93
N GLY A 67 -9.43 -5.59 13.16
CA GLY A 67 -8.69 -6.41 12.19
C GLY A 67 -7.24 -6.64 12.58
N VAL A 68 -6.35 -6.73 11.59
CA VAL A 68 -4.91 -7.02 11.78
C VAL A 68 -4.09 -6.23 10.77
N SER A 69 -2.98 -5.67 11.22
CA SER A 69 -1.97 -5.06 10.36
C SER A 69 -0.63 -5.74 10.51
N CYS A 70 0.03 -5.96 9.39
CA CYS A 70 1.41 -6.42 9.31
C CYS A 70 2.23 -5.37 8.57
N ALA A 71 3.48 -5.19 8.99
CA ALA A 71 4.41 -4.32 8.29
C ALA A 71 5.82 -4.87 8.29
N LEU A 72 6.59 -4.52 7.27
CA LEU A 72 7.98 -4.89 7.14
C LEU A 72 8.78 -3.71 6.59
N ASP A 73 9.90 -3.42 7.25
CA ASP A 73 10.95 -2.57 6.70
C ASP A 73 12.06 -3.45 6.11
N ILE A 74 12.46 -3.16 4.88
CA ILE A 74 13.68 -3.70 4.29
C ILE A 74 14.62 -2.57 3.87
N PHE A 75 15.91 -2.86 3.87
CA PHE A 75 16.85 -2.04 3.13
C PHE A 75 16.80 -2.44 1.65
N GLY A 76 16.31 -1.54 0.80
CA GLY A 76 16.09 -1.80 -0.63
C GLY A 76 16.32 -0.55 -1.46
N ASP A 77 16.57 -0.73 -2.75
CA ASP A 77 16.82 0.35 -3.70
C ASP A 77 15.50 0.92 -4.25
N TYR A 78 15.37 2.26 -4.28
CA TYR A 78 14.17 2.94 -4.75
C TYR A 78 14.01 2.90 -6.26
N SER A 79 15.07 2.65 -7.03
CA SER A 79 15.01 2.40 -8.47
C SER A 79 14.41 1.03 -8.82
N HIS A 80 14.36 0.09 -7.88
CA HIS A 80 13.84 -1.25 -8.13
C HIS A 80 12.31 -1.28 -8.23
N PHE A 81 11.84 -2.27 -8.99
CA PHE A 81 10.44 -2.67 -9.07
C PHE A 81 10.15 -3.71 -7.99
N TYR A 82 9.14 -3.45 -7.16
CA TYR A 82 8.71 -4.37 -6.12
C TYR A 82 7.31 -4.90 -6.42
N ASN A 83 7.12 -6.21 -6.27
CA ASN A 83 5.81 -6.84 -6.36
C ASN A 83 5.36 -7.29 -4.97
N ILE A 84 4.06 -7.18 -4.70
CA ILE A 84 3.47 -7.71 -3.47
C ILE A 84 2.51 -8.83 -3.83
N SER A 85 2.81 -10.02 -3.35
CA SER A 85 1.97 -11.21 -3.53
C SER A 85 1.08 -11.40 -2.31
N VAL A 86 -0.22 -11.48 -2.54
CA VAL A 86 -1.22 -11.87 -1.52
C VAL A 86 -1.78 -13.24 -1.90
N LYS A 87 -1.48 -14.27 -1.09
CA LYS A 87 -1.84 -15.66 -1.39
C LYS A 87 -2.52 -16.32 -0.21
N ASN A 88 -3.54 -17.13 -0.50
CA ASN A 88 -4.09 -18.06 0.47
C ASN A 88 -3.09 -19.21 0.66
N THR A 89 -2.69 -19.49 1.91
CA THR A 89 -1.73 -20.54 2.26
C THR A 89 -2.40 -21.78 2.85
N GLY A 90 -3.72 -21.77 2.98
CA GLY A 90 -4.52 -22.87 3.53
C GLY A 90 -5.65 -22.33 4.44
N GLY A 91 -6.83 -22.94 4.32
CA GLY A 91 -8.02 -22.52 5.08
C GLY A 91 -8.33 -21.03 4.87
N THR A 92 -8.45 -20.27 5.96
CA THR A 92 -8.65 -18.82 5.94
C THR A 92 -7.36 -18.01 6.09
N THR A 93 -6.19 -18.65 5.94
CA THR A 93 -4.88 -18.01 6.12
C THR A 93 -4.42 -17.33 4.83
N TRP A 94 -4.00 -16.07 4.95
CA TRP A 94 -3.47 -15.26 3.86
C TRP A 94 -2.09 -14.72 4.21
N ARG A 95 -1.18 -14.80 3.24
CA ARG A 95 0.20 -14.33 3.35
C ARG A 95 0.45 -13.19 2.38
N GLY A 96 1.03 -12.10 2.91
CA GLY A 96 1.63 -11.02 2.13
C GLY A 96 3.14 -11.26 1.96
N THR A 97 3.65 -11.10 0.75
CA THR A 97 5.09 -11.27 0.44
C THR A 97 5.56 -10.16 -0.47
N LEU A 98 6.61 -9.44 -0.06
CA LEU A 98 7.30 -8.44 -0.87
C LEU A 98 8.36 -9.15 -1.71
N ILE A 99 8.43 -8.80 -3.00
CA ILE A 99 9.34 -9.40 -3.96
C ILE A 99 10.07 -8.27 -4.69
N ASP A 100 11.37 -8.17 -4.52
CA ASP A 100 12.20 -7.33 -5.37
C ASP A 100 12.39 -8.03 -6.72
N THR A 101 11.84 -7.46 -7.78
CA THR A 101 11.85 -8.08 -9.11
C THR A 101 13.18 -7.94 -9.85
N VAL A 102 14.08 -7.09 -9.35
CA VAL A 102 15.43 -6.93 -9.90
C VAL A 102 16.36 -7.99 -9.31
N THR A 103 16.31 -8.19 -7.99
CA THR A 103 17.19 -9.15 -7.30
C THR A 103 16.58 -10.54 -7.14
N GLY A 104 15.26 -10.68 -7.31
CA GLY A 104 14.51 -11.90 -7.03
C GLY A 104 14.28 -12.17 -5.53
N LYS A 105 14.80 -11.32 -4.64
CA LYS A 105 14.66 -11.50 -3.19
C LYS A 105 13.20 -11.39 -2.78
N SER A 106 12.75 -12.32 -1.93
CA SER A 106 11.41 -12.35 -1.39
C SER A 106 11.43 -12.29 0.14
N ASP A 107 10.62 -11.41 0.73
CA ASP A 107 10.49 -11.24 2.17
C ASP A 107 9.02 -11.34 2.59
N VAL A 108 8.72 -12.15 3.60
CA VAL A 108 7.36 -12.28 4.13
C VAL A 108 7.01 -11.05 4.95
N ILE A 109 5.96 -10.33 4.53
CA ILE A 109 5.45 -9.14 5.21
C ILE A 109 4.74 -9.60 6.48
N GLY A 110 3.83 -10.56 6.32
CA GLY A 110 3.10 -11.16 7.41
C GLY A 110 2.03 -12.15 6.95
N GLU A 111 1.36 -12.73 7.94
CA GLU A 111 0.25 -13.65 7.74
C GLU A 111 -0.88 -13.35 8.71
N TRP A 112 -2.11 -13.47 8.24
CA TRP A 112 -3.30 -13.40 9.08
C TRP A 112 -4.36 -14.37 8.59
N MET A 113 -5.27 -14.71 9.50
CA MET A 113 -6.39 -15.64 9.28
C MET A 113 -7.70 -14.86 9.36
N LEU A 114 -8.52 -14.96 8.32
CA LEU A 114 -9.87 -14.42 8.34
C LEU A 114 -10.81 -15.32 9.17
N PRO A 115 -11.95 -14.79 9.64
CA PRO A 115 -13.05 -15.61 10.13
C PRO A 115 -13.48 -16.67 9.11
N SER A 116 -14.02 -17.78 9.57
CA SER A 116 -14.53 -18.87 8.71
C SER A 116 -15.68 -18.44 7.79
N SER A 117 -16.37 -17.34 8.12
CA SER A 117 -17.39 -16.72 7.26
C SER A 117 -16.82 -16.04 6.02
N ALA A 118 -15.50 -15.79 5.97
CA ALA A 118 -14.87 -15.17 4.81
C ALA A 118 -14.83 -16.12 3.62
N GLY A 119 -15.36 -15.66 2.49
CA GLY A 119 -15.30 -16.36 1.23
C GLY A 119 -14.00 -16.08 0.45
N LYS A 120 -14.02 -16.44 -0.83
CA LYS A 120 -12.88 -16.25 -1.75
C LYS A 120 -12.51 -14.76 -1.89
N MET A 121 -11.22 -14.50 -2.13
CA MET A 121 -10.75 -13.17 -2.53
C MET A 121 -11.39 -12.77 -3.86
N LEU A 122 -11.90 -11.54 -3.88
CA LEU A 122 -12.53 -10.93 -5.04
C LEU A 122 -11.48 -10.44 -6.03
N ASN A 123 -11.82 -10.52 -7.32
CA ASN A 123 -11.03 -9.88 -8.36
C ASN A 123 -11.34 -8.38 -8.38
N GLY A 124 -10.30 -7.55 -8.41
CA GLY A 124 -10.44 -6.12 -8.61
C GLY A 124 -10.91 -5.37 -7.36
N ARG A 125 -10.10 -4.38 -6.97
CA ARG A 125 -10.43 -3.32 -6.02
C ARG A 125 -9.57 -2.11 -6.37
N VAL A 126 -9.92 -0.97 -5.79
CA VAL A 126 -9.26 0.30 -6.06
C VAL A 126 -7.86 0.31 -5.44
N SER A 127 -6.89 0.80 -6.19
CA SER A 127 -5.63 1.26 -5.60
C SER A 127 -5.74 2.75 -5.34
N PHE A 128 -5.04 3.24 -4.32
CA PHE A 128 -5.11 4.66 -3.99
C PHE A 128 -3.76 5.19 -3.55
N PHE A 129 -3.51 6.44 -3.91
CA PHE A 129 -2.41 7.22 -3.36
C PHE A 129 -2.94 8.06 -2.20
N GLU A 130 -2.21 8.04 -1.08
CA GLU A 130 -2.54 8.75 0.14
C GLU A 130 -1.32 9.50 0.69
N TYR A 131 -1.58 10.67 1.27
CA TYR A 131 -0.71 11.29 2.25
C TYR A 131 -1.38 11.23 3.64
N TYR A 132 -1.06 10.19 4.42
CA TYR A 132 -1.78 9.86 5.66
C TYR A 132 -1.52 10.83 6.80
N ASN A 133 -0.50 11.69 6.72
CA ASN A 133 -0.32 12.77 7.69
C ASN A 133 -1.44 13.82 7.60
N TRP A 134 -2.25 13.80 6.53
CA TRP A 134 -3.47 14.62 6.39
C TRP A 134 -4.76 13.88 6.79
N SER A 135 -4.64 12.66 7.32
CA SER A 135 -5.76 11.89 7.87
C SER A 135 -6.04 12.25 9.33
N ASP A 136 -5.79 13.50 9.72
CA ASP A 136 -5.88 14.04 11.09
C ASP A 136 -7.24 14.67 11.41
N GLY A 137 -8.18 14.67 10.46
CA GLY A 137 -9.49 15.32 10.61
C GLY A 137 -9.53 16.77 10.11
N THR A 138 -8.37 17.38 9.85
CA THR A 138 -8.26 18.76 9.37
C THR A 138 -8.72 18.88 7.91
N THR A 139 -9.46 19.95 7.59
CA THR A 139 -10.02 20.18 6.24
C THR A 139 -9.24 21.19 5.40
N ASN A 140 -8.37 22.00 6.02
CA ASN A 140 -7.73 23.15 5.37
C ASN A 140 -6.21 22.98 5.20
N HIS A 141 -5.76 21.82 4.72
CA HIS A 141 -4.34 21.58 4.49
C HIS A 141 -3.79 22.42 3.31
N ASP A 142 -2.63 23.05 3.51
CA ASP A 142 -1.95 23.82 2.47
C ASP A 142 -1.20 22.91 1.50
N CYS A 143 -1.71 22.83 0.28
CA CYS A 143 -1.16 21.98 -0.79
C CYS A 143 0.20 22.47 -1.30
N SER A 144 0.48 23.76 -1.19
CA SER A 144 1.75 24.34 -1.68
C SER A 144 2.96 23.92 -0.83
N LYS A 145 2.69 23.48 0.42
CA LYS A 145 3.71 23.01 1.36
C LYS A 145 3.97 21.51 1.28
N GLN A 146 3.33 20.80 0.34
CA GLN A 146 3.64 19.40 0.12
C GLN A 146 5.06 19.28 -0.43
N PRO A 147 5.93 18.43 0.12
CA PRO A 147 7.31 18.25 -0.35
C PRO A 147 7.43 17.58 -1.73
N PHE A 148 6.30 17.42 -2.43
CA PHE A 148 6.14 16.55 -3.60
C PHE A 148 5.95 17.37 -4.89
N ASN A 149 7.02 18.07 -5.31
CA ASN A 149 7.09 18.76 -6.61
C ASN A 149 7.54 17.85 -7.76
N SER A 150 7.53 16.53 -7.57
CA SER A 150 8.12 15.56 -8.48
C SER A 150 7.20 14.38 -8.77
N GLN A 151 7.43 13.77 -9.92
CA GLN A 151 6.77 12.54 -10.35
C GLN A 151 7.42 11.36 -9.64
N VAL A 152 6.63 10.63 -8.85
CA VAL A 152 7.13 9.47 -8.10
C VAL A 152 6.56 8.19 -8.65
N PHE A 153 7.44 7.22 -8.87
CA PHE A 153 7.12 5.95 -9.48
C PHE A 153 7.09 4.81 -8.47
N PHE A 154 5.90 4.28 -8.24
CA PHE A 154 5.72 3.03 -7.50
C PHE A 154 5.48 1.88 -8.46
N ALA A 155 6.08 0.75 -8.16
CA ALA A 155 5.87 -0.48 -8.87
C ALA A 155 5.06 -1.42 -7.98
N THR A 156 3.97 -1.98 -8.50
CA THR A 156 3.22 -3.05 -7.83
C THR A 156 2.52 -3.92 -8.89
N SER A 157 2.25 -5.19 -8.54
CA SER A 157 1.42 -6.09 -9.35
C SER A 157 0.62 -7.04 -8.46
N PRO A 158 -0.71 -6.92 -8.37
CA PRO A 158 -1.54 -7.99 -7.84
C PRO A 158 -1.60 -9.11 -8.87
N GLN A 159 -1.44 -10.36 -8.43
CA GLN A 159 -1.53 -11.55 -9.29
C GLN A 159 -2.88 -11.72 -10.03
N ARG A 160 -3.89 -10.87 -9.75
CA ARG A 160 -5.24 -11.00 -10.30
C ARG A 160 -5.88 -9.70 -10.80
N GLN A 161 -5.15 -8.60 -10.92
CA GLN A 161 -5.71 -7.36 -11.49
C GLN A 161 -5.33 -7.21 -12.96
N LYS A 162 -6.31 -7.39 -13.85
CA LYS A 162 -6.16 -7.16 -15.31
C LYS A 162 -5.97 -5.69 -15.65
N GLU A 163 -6.51 -4.80 -14.83
CA GLU A 163 -6.42 -3.34 -14.96
C GLU A 163 -6.26 -2.72 -13.55
N LEU A 164 -5.41 -1.70 -13.44
CA LEU A 164 -5.13 -1.00 -12.19
C LEU A 164 -5.66 0.44 -12.27
N VAL A 165 -6.79 0.69 -11.60
CA VAL A 165 -7.29 2.04 -11.37
C VAL A 165 -6.69 2.56 -10.07
N VAL A 166 -5.97 3.69 -10.15
CA VAL A 166 -5.45 4.38 -8.97
C VAL A 166 -6.25 5.66 -8.73
N ALA A 167 -6.94 5.71 -7.60
CA ALA A 167 -7.70 6.85 -7.12
C ALA A 167 -6.89 7.71 -6.14
N LYS A 168 -7.37 8.93 -5.91
CA LYS A 168 -6.84 9.81 -4.85
C LYS A 168 -7.61 9.48 -3.57
N SER A 169 -6.91 9.26 -2.45
CA SER A 169 -7.57 9.05 -1.15
C SER A 169 -8.44 10.26 -0.77
N PRO A 170 -9.53 10.09 0.00
CA PRO A 170 -10.31 11.19 0.56
C PRO A 170 -9.48 12.20 1.37
N SER A 171 -8.32 11.81 1.91
CA SER A 171 -7.37 12.74 2.55
C SER A 171 -6.91 13.86 1.60
N PHE A 172 -6.92 13.63 0.28
CA PHE A 172 -6.67 14.65 -0.74
C PHE A 172 -7.93 15.39 -1.22
N THR A 173 -9.13 14.90 -0.92
CA THR A 173 -10.39 15.54 -1.35
C THR A 173 -10.92 16.54 -0.35
N ARG A 174 -10.42 16.55 0.90
CA ARG A 174 -10.86 17.47 1.96
C ARG A 174 -10.31 18.90 1.82
N PRO A 175 -9.06 19.14 1.38
CA PRO A 175 -8.61 20.47 0.98
C PRO A 175 -9.07 20.74 -0.46
N ALA A 176 -9.91 21.77 -0.66
CA ALA A 176 -10.67 22.02 -1.90
C ALA A 176 -9.86 22.16 -3.22
N ASN A 177 -8.53 22.09 -3.19
CA ASN A 177 -7.67 22.20 -4.36
C ASN A 177 -6.58 21.12 -4.46
N ALA A 178 -6.34 20.31 -3.42
CA ALA A 178 -5.26 19.29 -3.43
C ALA A 178 -5.56 18.20 -4.45
N SER A 179 -6.79 17.68 -4.43
CA SER A 179 -7.27 16.68 -5.37
C SER A 179 -7.17 17.13 -6.83
N LYS A 180 -7.35 18.43 -7.13
CA LYS A 180 -7.24 18.97 -8.49
C LYS A 180 -5.79 19.10 -8.96
N LYS A 181 -4.87 19.42 -8.03
CA LYS A 181 -3.43 19.60 -8.32
C LYS A 181 -2.65 18.29 -8.35
N LEU A 182 -3.09 17.26 -7.65
CA LEU A 182 -2.44 15.94 -7.68
C LEU A 182 -2.65 15.29 -9.06
N ASN A 183 -1.58 15.11 -9.81
CA ASN A 183 -1.56 14.20 -10.94
C ASN A 183 -1.33 12.78 -10.45
N LEU A 184 -2.14 11.86 -10.95
CA LEU A 184 -2.00 10.44 -10.68
C LEU A 184 -2.21 9.67 -11.98
N LYS A 185 -1.23 8.86 -12.36
CA LYS A 185 -1.27 8.07 -13.59
C LYS A 185 -0.74 6.67 -13.33
N ALA A 186 -1.50 5.66 -13.75
CA ALA A 186 -1.04 4.29 -13.82
C ALA A 186 -0.61 3.95 -15.25
N THR A 187 0.55 3.33 -15.41
CA THR A 187 1.04 2.84 -16.70
C THR A 187 1.36 1.36 -16.57
N GLN A 188 0.76 0.52 -17.41
CA GLN A 188 1.11 -0.90 -17.46
C GLN A 188 2.49 -1.08 -18.08
N THR A 189 3.27 -2.00 -17.54
CA THR A 189 4.61 -2.37 -17.99
C THR A 189 4.67 -3.90 -18.13
N GLY A 190 5.72 -4.43 -18.76
CA GLY A 190 5.93 -5.89 -18.82
C GLY A 190 6.13 -6.57 -17.46
N LYS A 191 6.37 -5.81 -16.38
CA LYS A 191 6.68 -6.33 -15.03
C LYS A 191 5.61 -6.01 -13.98
N GLY A 192 4.51 -5.35 -14.37
CA GLY A 192 3.47 -4.85 -13.45
C GLY A 192 3.03 -3.44 -13.82
N TYR A 193 2.65 -2.63 -12.84
CA TYR A 193 2.26 -1.24 -13.07
C TYR A 193 3.27 -0.27 -12.49
N GLN A 194 3.53 0.80 -13.23
CA GLN A 194 4.26 1.98 -12.78
C GLN A 194 3.26 3.10 -12.49
N ILE A 195 3.17 3.52 -11.23
CA ILE A 195 2.29 4.59 -10.78
C ILE A 195 3.07 5.86 -10.59
N GLN A 196 2.69 6.90 -11.32
CA GLN A 196 3.21 8.25 -11.21
C GLN A 196 2.28 9.10 -10.35
N ALA A 197 2.80 9.66 -9.26
CA ALA A 197 2.09 10.62 -8.41
C ALA A 197 2.91 11.90 -8.23
N GLY A 198 2.26 13.07 -8.27
CA GLY A 198 2.90 14.37 -7.99
C GLY A 198 1.95 15.56 -8.11
N PHE A 199 2.20 16.65 -7.40
CA PHE A 199 1.39 17.87 -7.48
C PHE A 199 1.85 18.79 -8.62
N LYS A 200 0.90 19.47 -9.28
CA LYS A 200 1.14 20.60 -10.21
C LYS A 200 1.14 21.93 -9.46
#